data_AF-T1AXG7-F1
#
_entry.id   AF-T1AXG7-F1
#
_cell.length_a   1.000
_cell.length_b   1.000
_cell.length_c   1.000
_cell.angle_alpha   90.00
_cell.angle_beta   90.00
_cell.angle_gamma   90.00
#
_symmetry.space_group_name_H-M   'P 1'
#
loop_
_entity.id
_entity.type
_entity.pdbx_description
1 polymer ?
#
loop_
_entity_poly.entity_id
_entity_poly.type
_entity_poly.pdbx_seq_one_letter_code
_entity_poly.pdbx_strand_id
1 'polypeptide(L)'
;SRWANPLTVDGSASLAGILEILAPATTYTPTSTETLMNYGSETGGFGSQTYGAGVFWTVSNLAYGSTALTATVTSSNVAQTAALLPGVSAV
;
A
#
# COMPACT_ATOMS: atom_id res chain seq x y z
N SER A 1 -11.29 3.25 -14.15
CA SER A 1 -11.26 2.29 -13.02
C SER A 1 -10.14 1.28 -13.25
N ARG A 2 -8.85 1.63 -13.05
CA ARG A 2 -7.71 0.70 -13.21
C ARG A 2 -6.43 1.22 -12.55
N TRP A 3 -6.38 1.22 -11.22
CA TRP A 3 -5.26 0.74 -10.42
C TRP A 3 -5.91 0.19 -9.13
N ALA A 4 -5.59 -0.98 -8.59
CA ALA A 4 -4.89 -2.14 -9.10
C ALA A 4 -5.81 -3.32 -8.80
N ASN A 5 -6.02 -4.24 -9.75
CA ASN A 5 -6.56 -5.53 -9.33
C ASN A 5 -5.58 -6.04 -8.27
N PRO A 6 -6.01 -6.38 -7.04
CA PRO A 6 -5.12 -6.92 -6.04
C PRO A 6 -4.31 -8.04 -6.71
N LEU A 7 -3.00 -8.09 -6.43
CA LEU A 7 -2.22 -9.21 -6.93
C LEU A 7 -2.96 -10.47 -6.52
N THR A 8 -3.33 -11.30 -7.49
CA THR A 8 -4.14 -12.49 -7.24
C THR A 8 -3.24 -13.70 -7.44
N VAL A 9 -3.10 -14.49 -6.39
CA VAL A 9 -2.38 -15.77 -6.40
C VAL A 9 -3.40 -16.88 -6.20
N ASP A 10 -3.75 -17.60 -7.25
CA ASP A 10 -4.84 -18.61 -7.22
C ASP A 10 -4.52 -19.85 -6.35
N GLY A 11 -3.30 -19.95 -5.80
CA GLY A 11 -2.84 -21.05 -4.94
C GLY A 11 -2.27 -20.58 -3.60
N SER A 12 -1.26 -21.28 -3.09
CA SER A 12 -0.55 -20.90 -1.87
C SER A 12 0.54 -19.87 -2.17
N ALA A 13 0.55 -18.76 -1.44
CA ALA A 13 1.60 -17.75 -1.49
C ALA A 13 2.59 -17.97 -0.33
N SER A 14 3.89 -18.01 -0.62
CA SER A 14 4.93 -17.87 0.40
C SER A 14 5.45 -16.44 0.36
N LEU A 15 5.20 -15.69 1.43
CA LEU A 15 5.54 -14.27 1.50
C LEU A 15 6.82 -14.08 2.31
N ALA A 16 7.80 -13.41 1.70
CA ALA A 16 9.06 -13.03 2.30
C ALA A 16 9.60 -11.76 1.61
N GLY A 17 10.60 -11.12 2.20
CA GLY A 17 11.27 -9.97 1.59
C GLY A 17 10.56 -8.64 1.82
N ILE A 18 10.53 -7.78 0.80
CA ILE A 18 10.07 -6.39 0.88
C ILE A 18 8.72 -6.25 0.18
N LEU A 19 7.74 -5.65 0.85
CA LEU A 19 6.50 -5.18 0.23
C LEU A 19 6.73 -3.78 -0.36
N GLU A 20 6.72 -3.65 -1.68
CA GLU A 20 6.80 -2.36 -2.36
C GLU A 20 5.40 -1.76 -2.54
N ILE A 21 5.20 -0.56 -2.01
CA ILE A 21 3.96 0.21 -2.16
C ILE A 21 4.14 1.22 -3.30
N LEU A 22 3.27 1.14 -4.31
CA LEU A 22 3.30 2.02 -5.48
C LEU A 22 2.22 3.11 -5.40
N ALA A 23 2.43 4.19 -6.16
CA ALA A 23 1.41 5.21 -6.34
C ALA A 23 0.16 4.62 -7.04
N PRO A 24 -1.06 4.89 -6.58
CA PRO A 24 -2.29 4.50 -7.21
C PRO A 24 -2.52 5.36 -8.46
N ALA A 25 -3.60 5.03 -9.17
CA ALA A 25 -4.16 5.88 -10.20
C ALA A 25 -4.36 7.29 -9.69
N THR A 26 -4.14 8.28 -10.55
CA THR A 26 -4.63 9.65 -10.32
C THR A 26 -6.16 9.73 -10.16
N THR A 27 -6.89 8.71 -10.62
CA THR A 27 -8.36 8.60 -10.49
C THR A 27 -8.79 7.80 -9.25
N TYR A 28 -7.87 7.42 -8.37
CA TYR A 28 -8.15 6.56 -7.22
C TYR A 28 -7.71 7.25 -5.94
N THR A 29 -8.62 7.31 -4.98
CA THR A 29 -8.33 7.78 -3.63
C THR A 29 -8.36 6.58 -2.70
N PRO A 30 -7.21 6.18 -2.13
CA PRO A 30 -7.18 5.13 -1.11
C PRO A 30 -8.08 5.46 0.07
N THR A 31 -8.76 4.44 0.57
CA THR A 31 -9.55 4.46 1.79
C THR A 31 -8.71 4.00 2.98
N SER A 32 -9.24 4.12 4.20
CA SER A 32 -8.47 3.80 5.42
C SER A 32 -8.13 2.31 5.57
N THR A 33 -8.82 1.41 4.87
CA THR A 33 -8.55 -0.02 4.87
C THR A 33 -8.55 -0.52 3.43
N GLU A 34 -7.42 -1.06 2.99
CA GLU A 34 -7.23 -1.50 1.61
C GLU A 34 -6.88 -2.98 1.54
N THR A 35 -7.33 -3.65 0.47
CA THR A 35 -6.84 -4.97 0.09
C THR A 35 -5.62 -4.81 -0.82
N LEU A 36 -4.47 -5.29 -0.36
CA LEU A 36 -3.21 -5.18 -1.10
C LEU A 36 -2.98 -6.38 -2.02
N MET A 37 -3.42 -7.56 -1.60
CA MET A 37 -3.23 -8.83 -2.32
C MET A 37 -4.34 -9.82 -1.98
N ASN A 38 -4.75 -10.62 -2.96
CA ASN A 38 -5.60 -11.79 -2.81
C ASN A 38 -4.77 -13.06 -3.02
N TYR A 39 -5.03 -14.10 -2.25
CA TYR A 39 -4.39 -15.40 -2.39
C TYR A 39 -5.33 -16.54 -1.97
N GLY A 40 -5.05 -17.78 -2.40
CA GLY A 40 -5.80 -18.95 -1.95
C GLY A 40 -5.46 -19.37 -0.50
N SER A 41 -4.20 -19.22 -0.12
CA SER A 41 -3.68 -19.38 1.25
C SER A 41 -2.31 -18.72 1.35
N GLU A 42 -1.87 -18.29 2.54
CA GLU A 42 -0.54 -17.74 2.74
C GLU A 42 0.28 -18.51 3.79
N THR A 43 1.60 -18.38 3.66
CA THR A 43 2.57 -18.69 4.71
C THR A 43 3.61 -17.59 4.78
N GLY A 44 3.96 -17.15 5.99
CA GLY A 44 4.97 -16.12 6.23
C GLY A 44 4.42 -14.69 6.19
N GLY A 45 5.28 -13.74 5.82
CA GLY A 45 4.96 -12.31 5.78
C GLY A 45 6.13 -11.50 5.25
N PHE A 46 5.84 -10.30 4.76
CA PHE A 46 6.89 -9.37 4.35
C PHE A 46 7.67 -8.88 5.57
N GLY A 47 9.00 -8.92 5.48
CA GLY A 47 9.90 -8.49 6.56
C GLY A 47 10.11 -6.99 6.63
N SER A 48 9.82 -6.25 5.55
CA SER A 48 9.86 -4.79 5.52
C SER A 48 8.97 -4.22 4.42
N GLN A 49 8.78 -2.91 4.43
CA GLN A 49 8.02 -2.16 3.43
C GLN A 49 8.90 -1.08 2.80
N THR A 50 8.73 -0.84 1.51
CA THR A 50 9.32 0.31 0.79
C THR A 50 8.23 1.06 0.04
N TYR A 51 8.49 2.33 -0.27
CA TYR A 51 7.53 3.22 -0.93
C TYR A 51 8.13 3.77 -2.21
N GLY A 52 7.44 3.56 -3.32
CA GLY A 52 7.79 4.13 -4.61
C GLY A 52 7.60 5.65 -4.64
N ALA A 53 8.15 6.30 -5.66
CA ALA A 53 7.96 7.73 -5.88
C ALA A 53 6.47 8.08 -6.06
N GLY A 54 6.05 9.23 -5.54
CA GLY A 54 4.66 9.72 -5.66
C GLY A 54 3.67 9.05 -4.70
N VAL A 55 4.13 8.24 -3.74
CA VAL A 55 3.29 7.72 -2.65
C VAL A 55 3.18 8.76 -1.55
N PHE A 56 1.95 9.19 -1.26
CA PHE A 56 1.63 10.18 -0.24
C PHE A 56 0.75 9.59 0.87
N TRP A 57 0.94 8.31 1.19
CA TRP A 57 0.29 7.62 2.31
C TRP A 57 1.26 6.61 2.92
N THR A 58 1.01 6.29 4.17
CA THR A 58 1.67 5.19 4.86
C THR A 58 0.74 3.99 4.94
N VAL A 59 1.33 2.80 4.93
CA VAL A 59 0.64 1.52 5.05
C VAL A 59 1.10 0.86 6.34
N SER A 60 0.17 0.51 7.22
CA SER A 60 0.44 -0.13 8.51
C SER A 60 -0.57 -1.24 8.80
N ASN A 61 -0.39 -1.95 9.92
CA ASN A 61 -1.29 -3.01 10.36
C ASN A 61 -1.57 -4.07 9.27
N LEU A 62 -0.50 -4.60 8.67
CA LEU A 62 -0.61 -5.68 7.70
C LEU A 62 -1.31 -6.88 8.34
N ALA A 63 -2.52 -7.18 7.87
CA ALA A 63 -3.36 -8.28 8.33
C ALA A 63 -3.39 -9.38 7.27
N TYR A 64 -2.63 -10.43 7.53
CA TYR A 64 -2.59 -11.66 6.71
C TYR A 64 -3.80 -12.52 7.09
N GLY A 65 -4.90 -12.32 6.36
CA GLY A 65 -6.11 -13.13 6.50
C GLY A 65 -5.99 -14.43 5.71
N SER A 66 -7.00 -15.30 5.79
CA SER A 66 -6.97 -16.61 5.12
C SER A 66 -6.85 -16.57 3.60
N THR A 67 -7.30 -15.48 2.97
CA THR A 67 -7.34 -15.32 1.50
C THR A 67 -6.94 -13.93 1.00
N ALA A 68 -6.57 -13.03 1.90
CA ALA A 68 -6.20 -11.68 1.52
C ALA A 68 -5.28 -11.02 2.54
N LEU A 69 -4.34 -10.22 2.03
CA LEU A 69 -3.58 -9.25 2.81
C LEU A 69 -4.32 -7.92 2.76
N THR A 70 -4.78 -7.47 3.92
CA THR A 70 -5.35 -6.13 4.10
C THR A 70 -4.44 -5.26 4.94
N ALA A 71 -4.59 -3.95 4.82
CA ALA A 71 -3.78 -3.00 5.58
C ALA A 71 -4.54 -1.72 5.88
N THR A 72 -4.11 -1.04 6.94
CA THR A 72 -4.51 0.34 7.21
C THR A 72 -3.71 1.28 6.32
N VAL A 73 -4.40 2.16 5.60
CA VAL A 73 -3.77 3.20 4.77
C VAL A 73 -4.09 4.56 5.36
N THR A 74 -3.04 5.34 5.63
CA THR A 74 -3.18 6.69 6.17
C THR A 74 -2.63 7.69 5.18
N SER A 75 -3.49 8.56 4.65
CA SER A 75 -3.04 9.68 3.81
C SER A 75 -2.05 10.54 4.59
N SER A 76 -0.86 10.73 4.05
CA SER A 76 0.06 11.75 4.54
C SER A 76 -0.57 13.11 4.23
N ASN A 77 -0.57 14.01 5.21
CA ASN A 77 -1.00 15.39 4.95
C ASN A 77 0.09 16.09 4.13
N VAL A 78 -0.01 15.99 2.81
CA VAL A 78 0.97 16.54 1.86
C VAL A 78 1.15 18.04 2.07
N ALA A 79 0.10 18.77 2.47
CA ALA A 79 0.19 20.18 2.80
C ALA A 79 1.03 20.45 4.06
N GLN A 80 0.93 19.61 5.09
CA GLN A 80 1.82 19.69 6.27
C GLN A 80 3.26 19.29 5.91
N THR A 81 3.46 18.24 5.09
CA THR A 81 4.81 17.84 4.66
C THR A 81 5.48 18.91 3.79
N ALA A 82 4.74 19.55 2.88
CA ALA A 82 5.23 20.66 2.07
C ALA A 82 5.53 21.91 2.92
N ALA A 83 4.70 22.21 3.92
CA ALA A 83 4.94 23.32 4.85
C ALA A 83 6.21 23.15 5.70
N LEU A 84 6.66 21.91 5.90
CA LEU A 84 7.90 21.58 6.62
C LEU A 84 9.14 21.59 5.69
N LEU A 85 8.96 21.73 4.37
CA LEU A 85 10.02 21.86 3.38
C LEU A 85 10.04 23.30 2.85
N PRO A 86 10.75 24.24 3.51
CA PRO A 86 10.74 25.64 3.12
C PRO A 86 11.22 25.80 1.67
N GLY A 87 10.34 26.32 0.81
CA GLY A 87 10.61 26.59 -0.61
C GLY A 87 9.88 25.68 -1.62
N VAL A 88 9.11 24.68 -1.18
CA VAL A 88 8.31 23.83 -2.07
C VAL A 88 6.82 24.18 -1.92
N SER A 89 6.24 24.81 -2.94
CA SER A 89 4.78 24.96 -3.03
C SER A 89 4.17 23.63 -3.49
N ALA A 90 3.21 23.10 -2.73
CA ALA A 90 2.35 22.04 -3.24
C ALA A 90 1.57 22.60 -4.44
N VAL A 91 1.78 22.01 -5.62
CA VAL A 91 1.08 22.37 -6.87
C VAL A 91 -0.27 21.67 -6.91
#